data_AF-A0A4P5ZH28-F1
#
_entry.id   AF-A0A4P5ZH28-F1
#
_cell.length_a   1.000
_cell.length_b   1.000
_cell.length_c   1.000
_cell.angle_alpha   90.00
_cell.angle_beta   90.00
_cell.angle_gamma   90.00
#
_symmetry.space_group_name_H-M   'P 1'
#
loop_
_entity.id
_entity.type
_entity.pdbx_description
1 polymer ?
#
loop_
_entity_poly.entity_id
_entity_poly.type
_entity_poly.pdbx_seq_one_letter_code
_entity_poly.pdbx_strand_id
1 'polypeptide(L)'
;MSDFTSILGDDDVINTSESALMFQCTFKASEFLSIMESKLEEENLFKEGIECQILRPGQSWKTGKFRICLEFCSDEPEVEAEAKGGVPTSEYAPPTVPSESNTDLPPFVNQPSKSVGMWS
;
A
#
# COMPACT_ATOMS: atom_id res chain seq x y z
N MET A 1 -13.85 18.23 18.46
CA MET A 1 -13.78 16.87 17.89
C MET A 1 -12.32 16.64 17.60
N SER A 2 -11.77 15.51 18.03
CA SER A 2 -10.42 15.15 17.63
C SER A 2 -10.51 14.63 16.20
N ASP A 3 -9.88 15.32 15.26
CA ASP A 3 -9.80 14.83 13.89
C ASP A 3 -8.84 13.62 13.89
N PHE A 4 -9.31 12.48 13.39
CA PHE A 4 -8.49 11.27 13.28
C PHE A 4 -7.64 11.37 12.02
N THR A 5 -6.47 11.99 12.13
CA THR A 5 -5.55 12.17 11.01
C THR A 5 -4.39 11.18 11.06
N SER A 6 -4.14 10.51 9.94
CA SER A 6 -2.99 9.62 9.75
C SER A 6 -2.17 10.06 8.54
N ILE A 7 -0.85 10.07 8.66
CA ILE A 7 0.03 10.34 7.52
C ILE A 7 0.01 9.12 6.60
N LEU A 8 -0.19 9.35 5.30
CA LEU A 8 -0.17 8.30 4.29
C LEU A 8 1.27 7.89 3.96
N GLY A 9 1.51 6.57 3.91
CA GLY A 9 2.74 5.95 3.45
C GLY A 9 2.78 5.78 1.93
N ASP A 10 3.96 5.48 1.39
CA ASP A 10 4.22 5.46 -0.05
C ASP A 10 3.35 4.48 -0.85
N ASP A 11 2.98 3.35 -0.24
CA ASP A 11 2.18 2.28 -0.85
C ASP A 11 0.67 2.45 -0.64
N ASP A 12 0.24 3.45 0.14
CA ASP A 12 -1.19 3.69 0.35
C ASP A 12 -1.86 4.13 -0.94
N VAL A 13 -3.00 3.51 -1.23
CA VAL A 13 -3.77 3.75 -2.45
C VAL A 13 -4.93 4.68 -2.13
N ILE A 14 -4.99 5.78 -2.87
CA ILE A 14 -5.99 6.82 -2.74
C ILE A 14 -6.91 6.73 -3.94
N ASN A 15 -8.22 6.81 -3.70
CA ASN A 15 -9.22 6.91 -4.75
C ASN A 15 -10.04 8.19 -4.55
N THR A 16 -10.05 9.08 -5.55
CA THR A 16 -10.81 10.33 -5.53
C THR A 16 -11.73 10.43 -6.74
N SER A 17 -12.89 11.07 -6.60
CA SER A 17 -13.82 11.24 -7.72
C SER A 17 -13.23 12.09 -8.85
N GLU A 18 -12.35 13.04 -8.50
CA GLU A 18 -11.64 13.90 -9.42
C GLU A 18 -10.22 14.13 -8.89
N SER A 19 -9.25 14.28 -9.79
CA SER A 19 -7.90 14.71 -9.44
C SER A 19 -7.44 15.75 -10.46
N ALA A 20 -7.05 16.93 -9.98
CA ALA A 20 -6.48 17.96 -10.85
C ALA A 20 -5.06 17.61 -11.32
N LEU A 21 -4.41 16.66 -10.64
CA LEU A 21 -3.01 16.30 -10.87
C LEU A 21 -2.84 14.95 -11.58
N MET A 22 -3.85 14.07 -11.54
CA MET A 22 -3.81 12.73 -12.13
C MET A 22 -4.93 12.54 -13.16
N PHE A 23 -4.62 11.87 -14.27
CA PHE A 23 -5.64 11.45 -15.25
C PHE A 23 -6.52 10.31 -14.73
N GLN A 24 -6.02 9.56 -13.74
CA GLN A 24 -6.72 8.44 -13.11
C GLN A 24 -7.23 8.85 -11.73
N CYS A 25 -8.38 8.31 -11.36
CA CYS A 25 -9.04 8.53 -10.07
C CYS A 25 -8.39 7.74 -8.92
N THR A 26 -7.59 6.73 -9.24
CA THR A 26 -6.93 5.86 -8.26
C THR A 26 -5.42 5.88 -8.46
N PHE A 27 -4.66 6.16 -7.41
CA PHE A 27 -3.21 6.32 -7.46
C PHE A 27 -2.58 6.07 -6.09
N LYS A 28 -1.28 5.78 -6.06
CA LYS A 28 -0.52 5.70 -4.82
C LYS A 28 -0.17 7.08 -4.27
N ALA A 29 -0.04 7.19 -2.96
CA ALA A 29 0.45 8.40 -2.29
C ALA A 29 1.82 8.84 -2.84
N SER A 30 2.74 7.89 -3.05
CA SER A 30 4.06 8.15 -3.64
C SER A 30 4.00 8.69 -5.07
N GLU A 31 3.07 8.21 -5.89
CA GLU A 31 2.88 8.71 -7.26
C GLU A 31 2.42 10.17 -7.23
N PHE A 32 1.50 10.51 -6.32
CA PHE A 32 1.02 11.87 -6.14
C PHE A 32 2.12 12.82 -5.66
N LEU A 33 2.89 12.40 -4.64
CA LEU A 33 4.01 13.16 -4.12
C LEU A 33 5.10 13.35 -5.18
N SER A 34 5.39 12.34 -6.00
CA SER A 34 6.38 12.44 -7.09
C SER A 34 5.97 13.45 -8.16
N ILE A 35 4.68 13.50 -8.51
CA ILE A 35 4.16 14.52 -9.45
C ILE A 35 4.29 15.92 -8.84
N MET A 36 3.98 16.09 -7.55
CA MET A 36 4.16 17.38 -6.87
C MET A 36 5.63 17.78 -6.77
N GLU A 37 6.52 16.84 -6.43
CA GLU A 37 7.97 17.03 -6.39
C GLU A 37 8.48 17.51 -7.75
N SER A 38 8.02 16.92 -8.86
CA SER A 38 8.41 17.34 -10.22
C SER A 38 8.03 18.77 -10.59
N LYS A 39 7.11 19.40 -9.84
CA LYS A 39 6.61 20.76 -10.09
C LYS A 39 7.25 21.80 -9.17
N LEU A 40 7.96 21.37 -8.12
CA LEU A 40 8.65 22.26 -7.18
C LEU A 40 10.16 22.16 -7.38
N GLU A 41 10.88 23.26 -7.13
CA GLU A 41 12.34 23.31 -7.30
C GLU A 41 13.11 22.68 -6.11
N GLU A 42 12.39 22.20 -5.08
CA GLU A 42 12.93 21.83 -3.77
C GLU A 42 12.74 20.33 -3.49
N GLU A 43 13.62 19.49 -4.03
CA GLU A 43 13.53 18.01 -3.97
C GLU A 43 13.44 17.45 -2.54
N ASN A 44 14.09 18.08 -1.56
CA ASN A 44 14.11 17.59 -0.19
C ASN A 44 12.79 17.82 0.58
N LEU A 45 11.87 18.63 0.05
CA LEU A 45 10.65 19.01 0.74
C LEU A 45 9.69 17.83 0.96
N PHE A 46 9.72 16.82 0.09
CA PHE A 46 8.85 15.64 0.15
C PHE A 46 9.50 14.41 0.79
N LYS A 47 10.81 14.47 1.07
CA LYS A 47 11.59 13.37 1.66
C LYS A 47 12.03 13.72 3.08
N GLU A 48 13.26 14.18 3.25
CA GLU A 48 13.85 14.46 4.56
C GLU A 48 13.35 15.76 5.21
N GLY A 49 12.79 16.68 4.43
CA GLY A 49 12.43 18.02 4.85
C GLY A 49 13.61 18.99 4.83
N ILE A 50 13.28 20.28 4.87
CA ILE A 50 14.25 21.38 4.83
C ILE A 50 14.43 21.93 6.25
N GLU A 51 15.69 22.16 6.65
CA GLU A 51 16.02 22.74 7.95
C GLU A 51 15.39 24.13 8.11
N CYS A 52 14.75 24.36 9.25
CA CYS A 52 14.11 25.64 9.56
C CYS A 52 14.09 25.93 11.05
N GLN A 53 13.68 27.15 11.39
CA GLN A 53 13.27 27.51 12.73
C GLN A 53 11.79 27.92 12.70
N ILE A 54 11.00 27.39 13.63
CA ILE A 54 9.60 27.76 13.80
C ILE A 54 9.44 28.67 15.01
N LEU A 55 8.63 29.73 14.86
CA LEU A 55 8.16 30.57 15.95
C LEU A 55 6.65 30.38 16.08
N ARG A 56 6.20 29.84 17.20
CA ARG A 56 4.77 29.77 17.54
C ARG A 56 4.40 30.92 18.48
N PRO A 57 3.17 31.47 18.40
CA PRO A 57 2.73 32.50 19.34
C PRO A 57 2.96 32.07 20.80
N GLY A 58 3.62 32.94 21.58
CA GLY A 58 3.94 32.67 22.98
C GLY A 58 5.08 31.68 23.23
N GLN A 59 5.80 31.23 22.19
CA GLN A 59 6.97 30.35 22.31
C GLN A 59 8.23 31.03 21.76
N SER A 60 9.40 30.48 22.09
CA SER A 60 10.67 30.86 21.47
C SER A 60 10.87 30.17 20.11
N TRP A 61 11.84 30.65 19.34
CA TRP A 61 12.32 29.95 18.14
C TRP A 61 12.76 28.53 18.49
N LYS A 62 12.37 27.57 17.64
CA LYS A 62 12.75 26.16 17.74
C LYS A 62 13.26 25.66 16.39
N THR A 63 14.46 25.09 16.38
CA THR A 63 15.03 24.45 15.18
C THR A 63 14.33 23.11 14.91
N GLY A 64 14.10 22.81 13.64
CA GLY A 64 13.52 21.57 13.18
C GLY A 64 13.63 21.45 11.66
N LYS A 65 12.76 20.62 11.07
CA LYS A 65 12.61 20.51 9.63
C LYS A 65 11.14 20.72 9.25
N PHE A 66 10.88 21.35 8.11
CA PHE A 66 9.55 21.37 7.52
C PHE A 66 9.52 20.45 6.28
N ARG A 67 8.44 19.69 6.14
CA ARG A 67 8.23 18.74 5.03
C ARG A 67 6.77 18.75 4.61
N ILE A 68 6.50 18.39 3.36
CA ILE A 68 5.15 18.14 2.85
C ILE A 68 4.85 16.64 2.96
N CYS A 69 3.69 16.30 3.53
CA CYS A 69 3.16 14.95 3.60
C CYS A 69 1.68 14.95 3.22
N LEU A 70 1.15 13.80 2.82
CA LEU A 70 -0.30 13.61 2.68
C LEU A 70 -0.88 13.10 3.99
N GLU A 71 -2.02 13.63 4.37
CA GLU A 71 -2.81 13.14 5.51
C GLU A 71 -4.13 12.56 5.02
N PHE A 72 -4.58 11.51 5.68
CA PHE A 72 -5.92 10.98 5.57
C PHE A 72 -6.70 11.37 6.83
N CYS A 73 -7.81 12.07 6.63
CA CYS A 73 -8.70 12.47 7.70
C CYS A 73 -9.88 11.50 7.73
N SER A 74 -9.91 10.64 8.74
CA SER A 74 -11.00 9.69 8.95
C SER A 74 -12.13 10.34 9.74
N ASP A 75 -13.38 10.07 9.32
CA ASP A 75 -14.57 10.45 10.07
C ASP A 75 -14.78 9.57 11.33
N GLU A 76 -14.19 8.36 11.33
CA GLU A 76 -14.30 7.40 12.41
C GLU A 76 -12.97 7.23 13.16
N PRO A 77 -13.01 7.01 14.50
CA PRO A 77 -11.83 6.67 15.28
C PRO A 77 -11.17 5.39 14.77
N GLU A 78 -9.84 5.42 14.63
CA GLU A 78 -9.05 4.21 14.39
C GLU A 78 -9.21 3.28 15.59
N VAL A 79 -10.01 2.22 15.41
CA VAL A 79 -10.17 1.20 16.44
C VAL A 79 -8.90 0.36 16.43
N GLU A 80 -7.99 0.61 17.37
CA GLU A 80 -6.85 -0.26 17.60
C GLU A 80 -7.37 -1.68 17.79
N ALA A 81 -7.14 -2.54 16.78
CA ALA A 81 -7.44 -3.96 16.91
C ALA A 81 -6.49 -4.51 17.98
N GLU A 82 -6.97 -4.62 19.22
CA GLU A 82 -6.27 -5.35 20.25
C GLU A 82 -5.95 -6.75 19.70
N ALA A 83 -4.66 -7.01 19.49
CA ALA A 83 -4.14 -8.34 19.22
C ALA A 83 -4.32 -9.20 20.49
N LYS A 84 -5.55 -9.61 20.78
CA LYS A 84 -5.85 -10.68 21.72
C LYS A 84 -5.72 -11.98 20.95
N GLY A 85 -4.59 -12.62 21.16
CA GLY A 85 -4.20 -13.88 20.56
C GLY A 85 -5.29 -14.94 20.62
N GLY A 86 -5.34 -15.73 19.56
CA GLY A 86 -6.22 -16.86 19.39
C GLY A 86 -6.17 -17.32 17.96
N VAL A 87 -5.04 -17.91 17.55
CA VAL A 87 -4.96 -18.71 16.33
C VAL A 87 -6.07 -19.77 16.41
N PRO A 88 -7.09 -19.79 15.53
CA PRO A 88 -7.78 -21.03 15.28
C PRO A 88 -6.81 -21.85 14.44
N THR A 89 -6.06 -22.73 15.10
CA THR A 89 -5.35 -23.80 14.42
C THR A 89 -6.43 -24.65 13.78
N SER A 90 -6.78 -24.33 12.53
CA SER A 90 -7.53 -25.24 11.68
C SER A 90 -6.59 -26.41 11.41
N GLU A 91 -6.64 -27.39 12.30
CA GLU A 91 -6.02 -28.71 12.14
C GLU A 91 -6.56 -29.32 10.85
N TYR A 92 -5.83 -29.14 9.75
CA TYR A 92 -6.10 -29.85 8.51
C TYR A 92 -5.61 -31.28 8.71
N ALA A 93 -6.46 -32.13 9.29
CA ALA A 93 -6.23 -33.56 9.30
C ALA A 93 -6.21 -34.04 7.83
N PRO A 94 -5.09 -34.57 7.32
CA PRO A 94 -5.08 -35.13 5.97
C PRO A 94 -6.07 -36.30 5.93
N PRO A 95 -6.89 -36.43 4.87
CA PRO A 95 -7.80 -37.55 4.76
C PRO A 95 -6.99 -38.85 4.73
N THR A 96 -7.32 -39.76 5.65
CA THR A 96 -6.78 -41.12 5.65
C THR A 96 -7.30 -41.81 4.39
N VAL A 97 -6.43 -41.96 3.40
CA VAL A 97 -6.68 -42.81 2.23
C VAL A 97 -6.53 -44.27 2.67
N PRO A 98 -7.56 -45.13 2.53
CA PRO A 98 -7.36 -46.57 2.64
C PRO A 98 -6.47 -46.98 1.47
N SER A 99 -5.34 -47.59 1.80
CA SER A 99 -4.53 -48.29 0.81
C SER A 99 -5.27 -49.55 0.38
N GLU A 100 -5.88 -49.51 -0.79
CA GLU A 100 -6.24 -50.72 -1.52
C GLU A 100 -5.87 -50.58 -3.00
N SER A 101 -4.93 -51.44 -3.36
CA SER A 101 -4.48 -51.78 -4.70
C SER A 101 -5.65 -52.21 -5.60
N ASN A 102 -5.80 -51.58 -6.76
CA ASN A 102 -5.67 -52.21 -8.09
C ASN A 102 -6.22 -51.28 -9.19
N THR A 103 -5.37 -51.07 -10.20
CA THR A 103 -5.64 -50.94 -11.65
C THR A 103 -6.95 -50.31 -12.11
N ASP A 104 -6.90 -49.04 -12.56
CA ASP A 104 -7.49 -48.58 -13.84
C ASP A 104 -7.22 -47.06 -14.04
N LEU A 105 -6.22 -46.72 -14.86
CA LEU A 105 -5.91 -45.34 -15.25
C LEU A 105 -6.77 -44.92 -16.45
N PRO A 106 -7.50 -43.79 -16.42
CA PRO A 106 -8.01 -43.18 -17.64
C PRO A 106 -6.87 -42.50 -18.41
N PRO A 107 -6.92 -42.46 -19.76
CA PRO A 107 -5.82 -41.95 -20.58
C PRO A 107 -5.67 -40.43 -20.40
N PHE A 108 -4.47 -40.00 -20.03
CA PHE A 108 -4.05 -38.60 -20.13
C PHE A 108 -4.19 -38.15 -21.59
N VAL A 109 -5.10 -37.22 -21.86
CA VAL A 109 -5.14 -36.50 -23.14
C VAL A 109 -3.97 -35.52 -23.16
N ASN A 110 -2.88 -35.95 -23.76
CA ASN A 110 -1.81 -35.08 -24.25
C ASN A 110 -2.34 -34.27 -25.44
N GLN A 111 -2.33 -32.94 -25.34
CA GLN A 111 -2.39 -32.07 -26.51
C GLN A 111 -1.38 -30.91 -26.40
N PRO A 112 -0.85 -30.44 -27.54
CA PRO A 112 0.58 -30.33 -27.75
C PRO A 112 1.12 -28.92 -27.56
N SER A 113 2.41 -28.85 -27.22
CA SER A 113 3.24 -27.66 -27.38
C SER A 113 3.18 -27.17 -28.83
N LYS A 114 2.72 -25.93 -29.03
CA LYS A 114 2.93 -25.20 -30.27
C LYS A 114 4.09 -24.23 -30.07
N SER A 115 5.28 -24.72 -30.41
CA SER A 115 6.40 -23.88 -30.79
C SER A 115 6.17 -23.34 -32.21
N VAL A 116 6.81 -22.21 -32.50
CA VAL A 116 7.11 -21.57 -33.80
C VAL A 116 6.38 -20.25 -34.08
N GLY A 117 7.20 -19.21 -34.05
CA GLY A 117 7.02 -17.91 -34.71
C GLY A 117 8.36 -17.18 -34.73
N MET A 118 9.28 -17.61 -35.61
CA MET A 118 10.45 -16.82 -36.01
C MET A 118 9.95 -15.53 -36.68
N TRP A 119 10.37 -14.36 -36.19
CA TRP A 119 10.26 -13.12 -36.94
C TRP A 119 11.53 -12.97 -37.77
N SER A 120 11.35 -12.85 -39.09
CA SER A 120 12.38 -12.47 -40.06
C SER A 120 12.59 -10.96 -40.07
#